data_AF-A0A1B4G2M2-F1
#
_entry.id   AF-A0A1B4G2M2-F1
#
_cell.length_a   1.000
_cell.length_b   1.000
_cell.length_c   1.000
_cell.angle_alpha   90.00
_cell.angle_beta   90.00
_cell.angle_gamma   90.00
#
_symmetry.space_group_name_H-M   'P 1'
#
loop_
_entity.id
_entity.type
_entity.pdbx_description
1 polymer ?
#
loop_
_entity_poly.entity_id
_entity_poly.type
_entity_poly.pdbx_seq_one_letter_code
_entity_poly.pdbx_strand_id
1 'polypeptide(L)'
;MNVHVDIGRALTARDWRAVAALAETMPVDAGARAIADDDLRAAGVDRRAPEQKLGVMIDEFASARLPEQIDGRLIEGHRADLTVFDDARVAVRGHALAQRNLLERWETEYLGGTLDAAGNDGGMQPDPILQGLIDVIGQGKSDVDAYATIVEGLTKYFQSVADVMSKLQDYISAKDDKNMKIDGHAIRQLLQGVIDNLPTMQLPKGADIARWRKELGDAVTISDSGVVTINPDKLIKMRDSLPDSSDVTWDTARYQAWNTAFSGQKDNIQNDVQTLVEKYSHQNSSFDNLVKVLSGSISTLMDTAKSYLQI
;
A
#
# COMPACT_ATOMS: atom_id res chain seq x y z
N MET A 1 -38.68 -6.81 -21.85
CA MET A 1 -37.34 -6.47 -22.35
C MET A 1 -37.46 -5.18 -23.15
N ASN A 2 -37.05 -4.06 -22.54
CA ASN A 2 -36.53 -2.88 -23.23
C ASN A 2 -35.95 -1.95 -22.16
N VAL A 3 -34.62 -1.96 -22.11
CA VAL A 3 -33.76 -1.07 -21.36
C VAL A 3 -33.53 0.12 -22.28
N HIS A 4 -34.14 1.27 -21.99
CA HIS A 4 -33.59 2.57 -22.37
C HIS A 4 -34.44 3.74 -21.82
N VAL A 5 -33.72 4.68 -21.19
CA VAL A 5 -34.09 6.06 -20.87
C VAL A 5 -34.95 6.26 -19.61
N ASP A 6 -34.27 6.47 -18.48
CA ASP A 6 -34.76 7.38 -17.44
C ASP A 6 -33.58 8.14 -16.78
N ILE A 7 -32.61 8.57 -17.59
CA ILE A 7 -31.49 9.46 -17.19
C ILE A 7 -31.96 10.92 -17.25
N GLY A 8 -33.03 11.24 -16.54
CA GLY A 8 -33.68 12.54 -16.74
C GLY A 8 -34.72 12.92 -15.68
N ARG A 9 -34.44 12.71 -14.39
CA ARG A 9 -35.15 13.50 -13.37
C ARG A 9 -34.51 14.88 -13.28
N ALA A 10 -35.19 15.88 -13.83
CA ALA A 10 -34.84 17.27 -13.64
C ALA A 10 -34.84 17.59 -12.14
N LEU A 11 -33.72 18.12 -11.65
CA LEU A 11 -33.57 18.68 -10.31
C LEU A 11 -34.69 19.69 -10.05
N THR A 12 -35.35 19.58 -8.90
CA THR A 12 -36.45 20.47 -8.53
C THR A 12 -35.90 21.86 -8.17
N ALA A 13 -36.73 22.90 -8.21
CA ALA A 13 -36.31 24.27 -7.91
C ALA A 13 -35.71 24.46 -6.50
N ARG A 14 -35.94 23.52 -5.57
CA ARG A 14 -35.38 23.52 -4.22
C ARG A 14 -33.99 22.87 -4.18
N ASP A 15 -33.73 21.88 -5.05
CA ASP A 15 -32.41 21.24 -5.23
C ASP A 15 -31.40 22.25 -5.78
N TRP A 16 -31.84 23.10 -6.72
CA TRP A 16 -31.02 24.20 -7.22
C TRP A 16 -30.62 25.19 -6.11
N ARG A 17 -31.51 25.48 -5.15
CA ARG A 17 -31.17 26.36 -4.02
C ARG A 17 -30.09 25.79 -3.10
N ALA A 18 -30.05 24.47 -2.92
CA ALA A 18 -29.00 23.81 -2.16
C ALA A 18 -27.64 23.92 -2.87
N VAL A 19 -27.63 23.79 -4.21
CA VAL A 19 -26.42 24.00 -5.01
C VAL A 19 -26.04 25.50 -5.09
N ALA A 20 -26.98 26.44 -5.01
CA ALA A 20 -26.70 27.88 -4.82
C ALA A 20 -26.05 28.18 -3.48
N ALA A 21 -26.52 27.58 -2.39
CA ALA A 21 -25.95 27.81 -1.06
C ALA A 21 -24.48 27.34 -1.02
N LEU A 22 -24.18 26.21 -1.67
CA LEU A 22 -22.82 25.75 -1.96
C LEU A 22 -22.01 26.77 -2.78
N ALA A 23 -22.65 27.47 -3.73
CA ALA A 23 -21.99 28.48 -4.56
C ALA A 23 -21.64 29.77 -3.80
N GLU A 24 -22.44 30.14 -2.79
CA GLU A 24 -22.25 31.36 -1.98
C GLU A 24 -21.17 31.22 -0.90
N THR A 25 -20.89 30.00 -0.42
CA THR A 25 -19.89 29.77 0.65
C THR A 25 -18.45 29.59 0.14
N MET A 26 -18.22 29.62 -1.18
CA MET A 26 -16.89 29.40 -1.75
C MET A 26 -16.09 30.70 -1.98
N PRO A 27 -14.79 30.75 -1.63
CA PRO A 27 -13.92 31.85 -2.03
C PRO A 27 -13.78 31.90 -3.56
N VAL A 28 -13.85 33.13 -4.10
CA VAL A 28 -13.97 33.46 -5.53
C VAL A 28 -12.84 32.86 -6.40
N ASP A 29 -11.71 32.47 -5.82
CA ASP A 29 -10.55 31.86 -6.51
C ASP A 29 -10.47 30.33 -6.42
N ALA A 30 -11.38 29.65 -5.72
CA ALA A 30 -11.47 28.17 -5.74
C ALA A 30 -12.28 27.65 -6.93
N GLY A 31 -12.81 28.56 -7.77
CA GLY A 31 -13.66 28.24 -8.91
C GLY A 31 -12.88 27.90 -10.18
N ALA A 32 -13.26 26.79 -10.82
CA ALA A 32 -13.08 26.51 -12.25
C ALA A 32 -11.71 26.06 -12.76
N ARG A 33 -10.92 25.30 -11.98
CA ARG A 33 -9.89 24.44 -12.58
C ARG A 33 -9.96 23.02 -12.05
N ALA A 34 -9.97 22.06 -12.99
CA ALA A 34 -9.69 20.67 -12.69
C ALA A 34 -8.33 20.60 -12.00
N ILE A 35 -8.29 19.99 -10.82
CA ILE A 35 -7.07 19.86 -10.01
C ILE A 35 -5.95 19.21 -10.81
N ALA A 36 -4.82 19.89 -10.92
CA ALA A 36 -3.62 19.37 -11.53
C ALA A 36 -2.75 18.62 -10.49
N ASP A 37 -1.73 17.90 -10.96
CA ASP A 37 -0.79 17.23 -10.06
C ASP A 37 -0.03 18.21 -9.15
N ASP A 38 0.14 19.46 -9.58
CA ASP A 38 0.72 20.53 -8.75
C ASP A 38 -0.18 20.89 -7.56
N ASP A 39 -1.51 20.88 -7.75
CA ASP A 39 -2.48 21.19 -6.70
C ASP A 39 -2.55 20.07 -5.66
N LEU A 40 -2.45 18.80 -6.11
CA LEU A 40 -2.32 17.64 -5.22
C LEU A 40 -1.08 17.76 -4.32
N ARG A 41 0.05 18.14 -4.92
CA ARG A 41 1.31 18.33 -4.20
C ARG A 41 1.25 19.50 -3.22
N ALA A 42 0.61 20.61 -3.60
CA ALA A 42 0.35 21.73 -2.70
C ALA A 42 -0.55 21.33 -1.52
N ALA A 43 -1.46 20.37 -1.73
CA ALA A 43 -2.29 19.77 -0.68
C ALA A 43 -1.57 18.71 0.17
N GLY A 44 -0.27 18.46 -0.07
CA GLY A 44 0.54 17.47 0.64
C GLY A 44 0.40 16.03 0.13
N VAL A 45 -0.30 15.82 -0.99
CA VAL A 45 -0.48 14.51 -1.63
C VAL A 45 0.55 14.39 -2.78
N ASP A 46 1.73 13.87 -2.46
CA ASP A 46 2.77 13.54 -3.45
C ASP A 46 3.11 12.06 -3.40
N ARG A 47 2.54 11.27 -4.31
CA ARG A 47 2.77 9.81 -4.38
C ARG A 47 4.21 9.42 -4.70
N ARG A 48 5.01 10.32 -5.27
CA ARG A 48 6.41 10.04 -5.61
C ARG A 48 7.26 9.81 -4.36
N ALA A 49 6.91 10.46 -3.24
CA ALA A 49 7.64 10.31 -1.99
C ALA A 49 7.58 8.89 -1.41
N PRO A 50 6.40 8.27 -1.15
CA PRO A 50 6.35 6.89 -0.70
C PRO A 50 6.85 5.91 -1.76
N GLU A 51 6.59 6.13 -3.06
CA GLU A 51 7.06 5.26 -4.14
C GLU A 51 8.59 5.23 -4.22
N GLN A 52 9.26 6.39 -4.13
CA GLN A 52 10.72 6.47 -4.10
C GLN A 52 11.29 5.73 -2.89
N LYS A 53 10.72 5.94 -1.69
CA LYS A 53 11.20 5.27 -0.47
C LYS A 53 11.00 3.76 -0.51
N LEU A 54 9.90 3.28 -1.08
CA LEU A 54 9.68 1.85 -1.34
C LEU A 54 10.69 1.29 -2.35
N GLY A 55 11.05 2.05 -3.38
CA GLY A 55 12.13 1.70 -4.31
C GLY A 55 13.48 1.53 -3.60
N VAL A 56 13.88 2.51 -2.80
CA VAL A 56 15.14 2.46 -2.02
C VAL A 56 15.14 1.28 -1.05
N MET A 57 13.99 0.97 -0.43
CA MET A 57 13.83 -0.23 0.42
C MET A 57 14.05 -1.53 -0.36
N ILE A 58 13.52 -1.64 -1.58
CA ILE A 58 13.75 -2.80 -2.46
C ILE A 58 15.23 -2.91 -2.83
N ASP A 59 15.87 -1.80 -3.16
CA ASP A 59 17.31 -1.76 -3.49
C ASP A 59 18.17 -2.18 -2.29
N GLU A 60 17.85 -1.70 -1.09
CA GLU A 60 18.56 -2.09 0.15
C GLU A 60 18.43 -3.59 0.40
N PHE A 61 17.22 -4.13 0.27
CA PHE A 61 17.01 -5.57 0.40
C PHE A 61 17.78 -6.36 -0.66
N ALA A 62 17.76 -5.91 -1.92
CA ALA A 62 18.50 -6.55 -3.01
C ALA A 62 20.01 -6.57 -2.72
N SER A 63 20.55 -5.51 -2.13
CA SER A 63 21.97 -5.40 -1.78
C SER A 63 22.44 -6.36 -0.68
N ALA A 64 21.54 -6.80 0.22
CA ALA A 64 21.86 -7.72 1.31
C ALA A 64 22.39 -9.06 0.78
N ARG A 65 23.61 -9.45 1.13
CA ARG A 65 24.24 -10.67 0.60
C ARG A 65 25.00 -11.41 1.69
N LEU A 66 25.06 -12.72 1.57
CA LEU A 66 25.79 -13.56 2.51
C LEU A 66 27.30 -13.49 2.27
N PRO A 67 28.13 -13.80 3.27
CA PRO A 67 29.55 -13.96 3.08
C PRO A 67 29.85 -15.05 2.04
N GLU A 68 30.94 -14.91 1.29
CA GLU A 68 31.35 -15.89 0.29
C GLU A 68 32.85 -16.11 0.35
N GLN A 69 33.32 -17.25 -0.16
CA GLN A 69 34.74 -17.51 -0.31
C GLN A 69 35.10 -17.56 -1.80
N ILE A 70 36.01 -16.67 -2.21
CA ILE A 70 36.49 -16.53 -3.59
C ILE A 70 38.01 -16.59 -3.57
N ASP A 71 38.60 -17.50 -4.34
CA ASP A 71 40.06 -17.71 -4.40
C ASP A 71 40.73 -17.86 -3.02
N GLY A 72 40.05 -18.57 -2.11
CA GLY A 72 40.49 -18.82 -0.74
C GLY A 72 40.34 -17.65 0.22
N ARG A 73 39.83 -16.49 -0.23
CA ARG A 73 39.58 -15.30 0.60
C ARG A 73 38.11 -15.18 0.96
N LEU A 74 37.83 -14.89 2.23
CA LEU A 74 36.49 -14.54 2.69
C LEU A 74 36.14 -13.13 2.21
N ILE A 75 35.03 -13.02 1.49
CA ILE A 75 34.37 -11.78 1.13
C ILE A 75 33.22 -11.59 2.11
N GLU A 76 33.27 -10.53 2.90
CA GLU A 76 32.21 -10.20 3.85
C GLU A 76 30.88 -9.95 3.12
N GLY A 77 29.81 -10.37 3.79
CA GLY A 77 28.45 -10.09 3.34
C GLY A 77 28.11 -8.60 3.42
N HIS A 78 26.92 -8.26 2.92
CA HIS A 78 26.33 -6.94 3.14
C HIS A 78 25.17 -7.11 4.13
N ARG A 79 25.23 -6.36 5.24
CA ARG A 79 24.14 -6.30 6.22
C ARG A 79 23.25 -5.12 5.88
N ALA A 80 21.95 -5.34 5.93
CA ALA A 80 20.97 -4.35 5.52
C ALA A 80 20.90 -3.16 6.50
N ASP A 81 20.77 -1.95 5.97
CA ASP A 81 20.37 -0.78 6.74
C ASP A 81 18.85 -0.80 6.99
N LEU A 82 18.47 -1.23 8.20
CA LEU A 82 17.07 -1.37 8.57
C LEU A 82 16.32 -0.03 8.63
N THR A 83 17.02 1.11 8.72
CA THR A 83 16.39 2.44 8.79
C THR A 83 15.68 2.81 7.48
N VAL A 84 16.14 2.29 6.34
CA VAL A 84 15.52 2.47 5.03
C VAL A 84 14.08 1.94 5.00
N PHE A 85 13.83 0.83 5.69
CA PHE A 85 12.50 0.20 5.77
C PHE A 85 11.55 1.01 6.66
N ASP A 86 12.07 1.61 7.74
CA ASP A 86 11.30 2.49 8.60
C ASP A 86 10.91 3.78 7.87
N ASP A 87 11.83 4.37 7.12
CA ASP A 87 11.59 5.52 6.24
C ASP A 87 10.46 5.25 5.24
N ALA A 88 10.48 4.09 4.57
CA ALA A 88 9.44 3.70 3.63
C ALA A 88 8.07 3.57 4.29
N ARG A 89 7.99 2.93 5.47
CA ARG A 89 6.74 2.84 6.23
C ARG A 89 6.19 4.18 6.66
N VAL A 90 7.05 5.07 7.15
CA VAL A 90 6.63 6.41 7.57
C VAL A 90 6.10 7.20 6.37
N ALA A 91 6.75 7.11 5.22
CA ALA A 91 6.29 7.77 4.00
C ALA A 91 4.91 7.25 3.54
N VAL A 92 4.69 5.93 3.54
CA VAL A 92 3.39 5.32 3.18
C VAL A 92 2.28 5.78 4.12
N ARG A 93 2.52 5.76 5.44
CA ARG A 93 1.55 6.25 6.44
C ARG A 93 1.24 7.74 6.26
N GLY A 94 2.27 8.55 6.07
CA GLY A 94 2.12 9.99 5.86
C GLY A 94 1.30 10.30 4.62
N HIS A 95 1.55 9.58 3.52
CA HIS A 95 0.81 9.73 2.28
C HIS A 95 -0.66 9.31 2.41
N ALA A 96 -0.93 8.16 3.03
CA ALA A 96 -2.29 7.69 3.27
C ALA A 96 -3.11 8.68 4.13
N LEU A 97 -2.49 9.28 5.15
CA LEU A 97 -3.10 10.33 5.96
C LEU A 97 -3.39 11.59 5.13
N ALA A 98 -2.46 12.02 4.27
CA ALA A 98 -2.69 13.16 3.39
C ALA A 98 -3.85 12.92 2.40
N GLN A 99 -3.90 11.73 1.80
CA GLN A 99 -5.01 11.29 0.94
C GLN A 99 -6.35 11.30 1.68
N ARG A 100 -6.38 10.74 2.90
CA ARG A 100 -7.55 10.75 3.79
C ARG A 100 -8.04 12.16 4.09
N ASN A 101 -7.14 13.04 4.54
CA ASN A 101 -7.46 14.43 4.87
C ASN A 101 -7.99 15.21 3.65
N LEU A 102 -7.50 14.90 2.44
CA LEU A 102 -8.03 15.51 1.22
C LEU A 102 -9.47 15.07 0.94
N LEU A 103 -9.74 13.76 0.99
CA LEU A 103 -11.08 13.23 0.79
C LEU A 103 -12.07 13.71 1.86
N GLU A 104 -11.65 13.83 3.12
CA GLU A 104 -12.46 14.37 4.21
C GLU A 104 -12.80 15.85 4.03
N ARG A 105 -11.83 16.67 3.63
CA ARG A 105 -12.09 18.07 3.29
C ARG A 105 -13.11 18.16 2.17
N TRP A 106 -13.01 17.33 1.14
CA TRP A 106 -13.93 17.38 0.02
C TRP A 106 -15.34 16.94 0.36
N GLU A 107 -15.47 15.87 1.15
CA GLU A 107 -16.77 15.47 1.67
C GLU A 107 -17.39 16.61 2.50
N THR A 108 -16.61 17.25 3.37
CA THR A 108 -17.09 18.31 4.25
C THR A 108 -17.44 19.60 3.50
N GLU A 109 -16.53 20.10 2.66
CA GLU A 109 -16.64 21.39 1.97
C GLU A 109 -17.68 21.37 0.84
N TYR A 110 -17.83 20.23 0.15
CA TYR A 110 -18.67 20.16 -1.06
C TYR A 110 -19.95 19.33 -0.89
N LEU A 111 -20.03 18.46 0.12
CA LEU A 111 -21.16 17.52 0.29
C LEU A 111 -21.80 17.57 1.69
N GLY A 112 -21.14 18.19 2.68
CA GLY A 112 -21.64 18.26 4.07
C GLY A 112 -22.82 19.22 4.26
N GLY A 113 -22.84 20.35 3.53
CA GLY A 113 -23.90 21.36 3.67
C GLY A 113 -25.26 20.97 3.06
N THR A 114 -25.31 19.97 2.17
CA THR A 114 -26.52 19.59 1.42
C THR A 114 -27.38 18.56 2.14
N LEU A 115 -26.81 17.72 3.01
CA LEU A 115 -27.56 16.69 3.77
C LEU A 115 -28.34 17.28 4.96
N ASP A 116 -27.77 18.24 5.68
CA ASP A 116 -28.43 18.84 6.85
C ASP A 116 -29.68 19.67 6.49
N ALA A 117 -29.72 20.22 5.27
CA ALA A 117 -30.90 20.92 4.75
C ALA A 117 -32.03 19.97 4.28
N ALA A 118 -31.70 18.72 3.95
CA ALA A 118 -32.66 17.72 3.48
C ALA A 118 -33.27 16.88 4.61
N GLY A 119 -32.62 16.80 5.78
CA GLY A 119 -32.99 15.90 6.87
C GLY A 119 -34.02 16.42 7.89
N ASN A 120 -34.24 17.73 8.01
CA ASN A 120 -35.06 18.29 9.09
C ASN A 120 -36.53 18.59 8.72
N ASP A 121 -36.88 18.68 7.44
CA ASP A 121 -38.27 18.79 6.98
C ASP A 121 -38.64 17.49 6.28
N GLY A 122 -39.24 16.56 7.02
CA GLY A 122 -39.55 15.20 6.57
C GLY A 122 -40.17 15.15 5.17
N GLY A 123 -39.43 14.57 4.21
CA GLY A 123 -39.99 14.19 2.92
C GLY A 123 -39.05 14.08 1.71
N MET A 124 -37.79 14.53 1.77
CA MET A 124 -36.90 14.48 0.60
C MET A 124 -35.79 13.43 0.75
N GLN A 125 -35.68 12.54 -0.25
CA GLN A 125 -34.52 11.67 -0.39
C GLN A 125 -33.29 12.51 -0.81
N PRO A 126 -32.08 12.19 -0.32
CA PRO A 126 -30.85 12.81 -0.79
C PRO A 126 -30.73 12.74 -2.32
N ASP A 127 -30.15 13.76 -2.95
CA ASP A 127 -29.86 13.75 -4.39
C ASP A 127 -29.03 12.49 -4.73
N PRO A 128 -29.52 11.61 -5.62
CA PRO A 128 -28.81 10.37 -5.98
C PRO A 128 -27.40 10.59 -6.52
N ILE A 129 -27.13 11.72 -7.19
CA ILE A 129 -25.81 12.05 -7.72
C ILE A 129 -24.86 12.45 -6.58
N LEU A 130 -25.32 13.29 -5.65
CA LEU A 130 -24.52 13.66 -4.47
C LEU A 130 -24.23 12.45 -3.59
N GLN A 131 -25.23 11.59 -3.38
CA GLN A 131 -25.03 10.33 -2.66
C GLN A 131 -24.02 9.42 -3.36
N GLY A 132 -24.09 9.33 -4.71
CA GLY A 132 -23.10 8.58 -5.48
C GLY A 132 -21.67 9.12 -5.33
N LEU A 133 -21.48 10.44 -5.24
CA LEU A 133 -20.17 11.06 -4.98
C LEU A 133 -19.67 10.73 -3.56
N ILE A 134 -20.56 10.75 -2.55
CA ILE A 134 -20.23 10.34 -1.18
C ILE A 134 -19.79 8.88 -1.14
N ASP A 135 -20.53 7.98 -1.81
CA ASP A 135 -20.21 6.55 -1.84
C ASP A 135 -18.84 6.31 -2.50
N VAL A 136 -18.54 7.04 -3.57
CA VAL A 136 -17.24 7.00 -4.27
C VAL A 136 -16.10 7.52 -3.37
N ILE A 137 -16.31 8.60 -2.62
CA ILE A 137 -15.35 9.10 -1.62
C ILE A 137 -15.14 8.05 -0.51
N GLY A 138 -16.22 7.43 -0.02
CA GLY A 138 -16.17 6.37 0.98
C GLY A 138 -15.35 5.17 0.51
N GLN A 139 -15.54 4.74 -0.74
CA GLN A 139 -14.73 3.69 -1.34
C GLN A 139 -13.26 4.11 -1.48
N GLY A 140 -12.99 5.35 -1.89
CA GLY A 140 -11.63 5.90 -1.95
C GLY A 140 -10.93 5.87 -0.59
N LYS A 141 -11.63 6.27 0.48
CA LYS A 141 -11.13 6.20 1.86
C LYS A 141 -10.84 4.75 2.27
N SER A 142 -11.73 3.81 1.95
CA SER A 142 -11.53 2.39 2.26
C SER A 142 -10.31 1.82 1.53
N ASP A 143 -10.15 2.12 0.25
CA ASP A 143 -9.02 1.59 -0.53
C ASP A 143 -7.68 2.18 -0.06
N VAL A 144 -7.63 3.46 0.31
CA VAL A 144 -6.44 4.11 0.90
C VAL A 144 -6.01 3.40 2.18
N ASP A 145 -6.94 3.15 3.11
CA ASP A 145 -6.62 2.48 4.39
C ASP A 145 -6.17 1.04 4.21
N ALA A 146 -6.85 0.31 3.32
CA ALA A 146 -6.52 -1.07 3.04
C ALA A 146 -5.10 -1.18 2.48
N TYR A 147 -4.77 -0.42 1.44
CA TYR A 147 -3.42 -0.43 0.85
C TYR A 147 -2.37 0.05 1.85
N ALA A 148 -2.63 1.10 2.62
CA ALA A 148 -1.68 1.57 3.64
C ALA A 148 -1.36 0.50 4.67
N THR A 149 -2.39 -0.21 5.17
CA THR A 149 -2.23 -1.28 6.15
C THR A 149 -1.47 -2.47 5.56
N ILE A 150 -1.80 -2.88 4.34
CA ILE A 150 -1.15 -4.00 3.65
C ILE A 150 0.32 -3.69 3.38
N VAL A 151 0.62 -2.55 2.77
CA VAL A 151 1.99 -2.16 2.44
C VAL A 151 2.82 -2.00 3.71
N GLU A 152 2.26 -1.45 4.79
CA GLU A 152 2.96 -1.36 6.07
C GLU A 152 3.34 -2.75 6.63
N GLY A 153 2.40 -3.70 6.62
CA GLY A 153 2.65 -5.05 7.09
C GLY A 153 3.67 -5.78 6.23
N LEU A 154 3.62 -5.62 4.91
CA LEU A 154 4.60 -6.18 3.98
C LEU A 154 5.99 -5.56 4.18
N THR A 155 6.10 -4.25 4.39
CA THR A 155 7.39 -3.62 4.71
C THR A 155 7.95 -4.11 6.05
N LYS A 156 7.11 -4.32 7.08
CA LYS A 156 7.53 -4.94 8.35
C LYS A 156 8.08 -6.34 8.15
N TYR A 157 7.41 -7.15 7.35
CA TYR A 157 7.88 -8.48 6.97
C TYR A 157 9.23 -8.40 6.23
N PHE A 158 9.31 -7.54 5.22
CA PHE A 158 10.51 -7.37 4.41
C PHE A 158 11.71 -6.91 5.24
N GLN A 159 11.49 -5.98 6.19
CA GLN A 159 12.48 -5.55 7.18
C GLN A 159 12.91 -6.71 8.08
N SER A 160 11.98 -7.55 8.54
CA SER A 160 12.30 -8.71 9.40
C SER A 160 13.14 -9.75 8.66
N VAL A 161 12.88 -9.96 7.36
CA VAL A 161 13.71 -10.81 6.52
C VAL A 161 15.10 -10.21 6.33
N ALA A 162 15.21 -8.91 6.03
CA ALA A 162 16.49 -8.22 5.90
C ALA A 162 17.34 -8.26 7.18
N ASP A 163 16.69 -8.12 8.34
CA ASP A 163 17.32 -8.22 9.66
C ASP A 163 17.86 -9.63 9.91
N VAL A 164 17.06 -10.68 9.63
CA VAL A 164 17.56 -12.06 9.75
C VAL A 164 18.67 -12.36 8.75
N MET A 165 18.59 -11.86 7.51
CA MET A 165 19.68 -11.97 6.52
C MET A 165 20.97 -11.32 7.01
N SER A 166 20.88 -10.30 7.86
CA SER A 166 22.04 -9.63 8.45
C SER A 166 22.58 -10.38 9.67
N LYS A 167 21.70 -10.87 10.54
CA LYS A 167 22.05 -11.63 11.76
C LYS A 167 22.60 -13.01 11.45
N LEU A 168 22.09 -13.68 10.41
CA LEU A 168 22.53 -15.03 10.08
C LEU A 168 24.00 -15.08 9.63
N GLN A 169 24.57 -13.94 9.21
CA GLN A 169 25.98 -13.82 8.83
C GLN A 169 26.91 -14.05 10.02
N ASP A 170 26.46 -13.82 11.26
CA ASP A 170 27.23 -14.12 12.48
C ASP A 170 27.46 -15.63 12.67
N TYR A 171 26.71 -16.46 11.94
CA TYR A 171 26.73 -17.92 12.01
C TYR A 171 27.39 -18.54 10.78
N ILE A 172 28.04 -17.74 9.94
CA ILE A 172 28.75 -18.14 8.74
C ILE A 172 30.16 -17.58 8.80
N SER A 173 31.18 -18.44 8.68
CA SER A 173 32.59 -18.00 8.67
C SER A 173 33.45 -18.89 7.80
N ALA A 174 34.60 -18.40 7.34
CA ALA A 174 35.63 -19.27 6.78
C ALA A 174 36.18 -20.18 7.89
N LYS A 175 36.35 -21.48 7.60
CA LYS A 175 37.07 -22.42 8.46
C LYS A 175 38.54 -22.52 8.06
N ASP A 176 38.78 -22.58 6.76
CA ASP A 176 40.10 -22.60 6.11
C ASP A 176 39.98 -22.02 4.68
N ASP A 177 40.97 -22.21 3.81
CA ASP A 177 41.01 -21.68 2.44
C ASP A 177 40.05 -22.36 1.46
N LYS A 178 39.36 -23.44 1.87
CA LYS A 178 38.50 -24.26 1.00
C LYS A 178 37.14 -24.61 1.62
N ASN A 179 36.96 -24.28 2.89
CA ASN A 179 35.79 -24.68 3.66
C ASN A 179 35.16 -23.50 4.41
N MET A 180 33.83 -23.50 4.39
CA MET A 180 32.97 -22.63 5.16
C MET A 180 32.41 -23.38 6.37
N LYS A 181 32.34 -22.70 7.51
CA LYS A 181 31.60 -23.13 8.69
C LYS A 181 30.23 -22.46 8.70
N ILE A 182 29.19 -23.24 8.98
CA ILE A 182 27.82 -22.78 9.14
C ILE A 182 27.19 -23.40 10.39
N ASP A 183 26.58 -22.56 11.23
CA ASP A 183 25.69 -23.02 12.31
C ASP A 183 24.25 -23.04 11.79
N GLY A 184 23.87 -24.17 11.18
CA GLY A 184 22.54 -24.30 10.61
C GLY A 184 21.43 -24.29 11.66
N HIS A 185 21.71 -24.78 12.88
CA HIS A 185 20.75 -24.78 13.97
C HIS A 185 20.35 -23.35 14.37
N ALA A 186 21.33 -22.47 14.59
CA ALA A 186 21.08 -21.08 14.98
C ALA A 186 20.36 -20.30 13.87
N ILE A 187 20.74 -20.48 12.61
CA ILE A 187 20.08 -19.80 11.48
C ILE A 187 18.62 -20.26 11.35
N ARG A 188 18.33 -21.55 11.56
CA ARG A 188 16.96 -22.07 11.55
C ARG A 188 16.11 -21.44 12.65
N GLN A 189 16.67 -21.23 13.84
CA GLN A 189 15.97 -20.53 14.93
C GLN A 189 15.67 -19.07 14.57
N LEU A 190 16.59 -18.35 13.93
CA LEU A 190 16.35 -16.98 13.47
C LEU A 190 15.19 -16.92 12.45
N LEU A 191 15.21 -17.80 11.45
CA LEU A 191 14.15 -17.87 10.44
C LEU A 191 12.82 -18.30 11.04
N GLN A 192 12.82 -19.26 11.96
CA GLN A 192 11.62 -19.67 12.69
C GLN A 192 11.05 -18.51 13.51
N GLY A 193 11.90 -17.71 14.16
CA GLY A 193 11.48 -16.51 14.88
C GLY A 193 10.74 -15.51 14.00
N VAL A 194 11.12 -15.35 12.73
CA VAL A 194 10.38 -14.51 11.78
C VAL A 194 9.05 -15.15 11.38
N ILE A 195 9.05 -16.46 11.08
CA ILE A 195 7.83 -17.20 10.71
C ILE A 195 6.77 -17.11 11.81
N ASP A 196 7.18 -17.27 13.07
CA ASP A 196 6.28 -17.26 14.23
C ASP A 196 5.71 -15.86 14.53
N ASN A 197 6.38 -14.80 14.06
CA ASN A 197 6.04 -13.41 14.33
C ASN A 197 5.68 -12.63 13.05
N LEU A 198 5.19 -13.32 12.02
CA LEU A 198 4.76 -12.66 10.79
C LEU A 198 3.67 -11.60 11.08
N PRO A 199 3.77 -10.42 10.47
CA PRO A 199 2.79 -9.37 10.69
C PRO A 199 1.42 -9.80 10.16
N THR A 200 0.41 -9.51 10.96
CA THR A 200 -0.99 -9.66 10.58
C THR A 200 -1.59 -8.28 10.32
N MET A 201 -2.41 -8.18 9.29
CA MET A 201 -3.06 -6.93 8.86
C MET A 201 -4.58 -7.13 8.87
N GLN A 202 -5.33 -6.05 9.01
CA GLN A 202 -6.79 -6.08 9.02
C GLN A 202 -7.33 -5.15 7.93
N LEU A 203 -8.11 -5.70 7.01
CA LEU A 203 -8.84 -4.90 6.03
C LEU A 203 -9.92 -4.05 6.71
N PRO A 204 -10.25 -2.87 6.15
CA PRO A 204 -11.38 -2.08 6.60
C PRO A 204 -12.68 -2.89 6.64
N LYS A 205 -13.56 -2.54 7.59
CA LYS A 205 -14.87 -3.18 7.71
C LYS A 205 -15.68 -2.96 6.43
N GLY A 206 -16.26 -4.04 5.90
CA GLY A 206 -17.06 -4.00 4.67
C GLY A 206 -16.24 -4.10 3.37
N ALA A 207 -14.92 -4.31 3.46
CA ALA A 207 -14.10 -4.56 2.29
C ALA A 207 -14.56 -5.82 1.53
N ASP A 208 -14.55 -5.77 0.20
CA ASP A 208 -14.80 -6.92 -0.66
C ASP A 208 -13.62 -7.90 -0.59
N ILE A 209 -13.75 -8.92 0.25
CA ILE A 209 -12.70 -9.93 0.48
C ILE A 209 -12.33 -10.68 -0.81
N ALA A 210 -13.30 -10.95 -1.70
CA ALA A 210 -13.03 -11.66 -2.94
C ALA A 210 -12.17 -10.83 -3.89
N ARG A 211 -12.48 -9.52 -4.01
CA ARG A 211 -11.63 -8.56 -4.73
C ARG A 211 -10.22 -8.54 -4.15
N TRP A 212 -10.07 -8.41 -2.84
CA TRP A 212 -8.74 -8.32 -2.20
C TRP A 212 -7.91 -9.59 -2.32
N ARG A 213 -8.52 -10.78 -2.26
CA ARG A 213 -7.82 -12.06 -2.51
C ARG A 213 -7.25 -12.10 -3.93
N LYS A 214 -8.04 -11.68 -4.91
CA LYS A 214 -7.59 -11.59 -6.32
C LYS A 214 -6.52 -10.53 -6.51
N GLU A 215 -6.67 -9.38 -5.83
CA GLU A 215 -5.76 -8.26 -5.91
C GLU A 215 -4.38 -8.61 -5.33
N LEU A 216 -4.31 -9.22 -4.14
CA LEU A 216 -3.03 -9.47 -3.48
C LEU A 216 -2.35 -10.78 -3.90
N GLY A 217 -3.09 -11.70 -4.53
CA GLY A 217 -2.54 -12.94 -5.03
C GLY A 217 -2.14 -13.92 -3.92
N ASP A 218 -1.15 -14.76 -4.20
CA ASP A 218 -0.71 -15.89 -3.38
C ASP A 218 0.36 -15.54 -2.32
N ALA A 219 0.94 -14.34 -2.39
CA ALA A 219 1.86 -13.82 -1.39
C ALA A 219 1.20 -13.67 0.00
N VAL A 220 -0.13 -13.59 0.04
CA VAL A 220 -0.92 -13.47 1.27
C VAL A 220 -2.13 -14.39 1.24
N THR A 221 -2.68 -14.67 2.43
CA THR A 221 -3.99 -15.28 2.61
C THR A 221 -4.89 -14.28 3.32
N ILE A 222 -6.16 -14.23 2.93
CA ILE A 222 -7.16 -13.35 3.55
C ILE A 222 -8.30 -14.21 4.08
N SER A 223 -8.59 -14.11 5.38
CA SER A 223 -9.74 -14.76 6.01
C SER A 223 -11.05 -14.06 5.62
N ASP A 224 -12.19 -14.71 5.85
CA ASP A 224 -13.51 -14.08 5.61
C ASP A 224 -13.79 -12.88 6.54
N SER A 225 -13.05 -12.77 7.65
CA SER A 225 -13.09 -11.62 8.56
C SER A 225 -12.20 -10.44 8.12
N GLY A 226 -11.51 -10.56 6.99
CA GLY A 226 -10.61 -9.52 6.47
C GLY A 226 -9.22 -9.48 7.11
N VAL A 227 -8.89 -10.46 7.95
CA VAL A 227 -7.52 -10.65 8.45
C VAL A 227 -6.64 -11.15 7.31
N VAL A 228 -5.56 -10.41 7.01
CA VAL A 228 -4.56 -10.72 5.99
C VAL A 228 -3.30 -11.24 6.69
N THR A 229 -2.80 -12.38 6.23
CA THR A 229 -1.58 -13.03 6.73
C THR A 229 -0.63 -13.33 5.58
N ILE A 230 0.66 -13.10 5.79
CA ILE A 230 1.69 -13.37 4.77
C ILE A 230 1.94 -14.87 4.67
N ASN A 231 2.12 -15.37 3.45
CA ASN A 231 2.44 -16.78 3.23
C ASN A 231 3.93 -17.06 3.61
N PRO A 232 4.21 -17.94 4.59
CA PRO A 232 5.57 -18.23 5.04
C PRO A 232 6.37 -19.17 4.12
N ASP A 233 5.80 -19.70 3.03
CA ASP A 233 6.38 -20.80 2.24
C ASP A 233 7.84 -20.56 1.82
N LYS A 234 8.20 -19.33 1.46
CA LYS A 234 9.58 -18.99 1.03
C LYS A 234 10.56 -19.01 2.21
N LEU A 235 10.15 -18.48 3.36
CA LEU A 235 10.91 -18.58 4.62
C LEU A 235 11.05 -20.03 5.09
N ILE A 236 9.99 -20.83 4.95
CA ILE A 236 10.02 -22.27 5.24
C ILE A 236 11.06 -22.97 4.37
N LYS A 237 11.08 -22.70 3.05
CA LYS A 237 12.09 -23.25 2.14
C LYS A 237 13.51 -22.81 2.50
N MET A 238 13.70 -21.55 2.90
CA MET A 238 14.99 -21.05 3.39
C MET A 238 15.43 -21.80 4.66
N ARG A 239 14.52 -21.95 5.63
CA ARG A 239 14.77 -22.67 6.89
C ARG A 239 15.11 -24.14 6.64
N ASP A 240 14.39 -24.79 5.74
CA ASP A 240 14.53 -26.22 5.47
C ASP A 240 15.70 -26.53 4.52
N SER A 241 16.31 -25.51 3.90
CA SER A 241 17.56 -25.64 3.14
C SER A 241 18.81 -25.79 4.02
N LEU A 242 18.70 -25.47 5.31
CA LEU A 242 19.81 -25.45 6.27
C LEU A 242 20.02 -26.82 6.91
N PRO A 243 21.26 -27.14 7.32
CA PRO A 243 21.52 -28.36 8.06
C PRO A 243 21.03 -28.24 9.51
N ASP A 244 20.74 -29.38 10.15
CA ASP A 244 20.20 -29.43 11.51
C ASP A 244 21.24 -29.17 12.62
N SER A 245 22.53 -29.21 12.28
CA SER A 245 23.65 -29.15 13.23
C SER A 245 24.24 -27.75 13.35
N SER A 246 24.80 -27.46 14.54
CA SER A 246 25.50 -26.20 14.85
C SER A 246 26.97 -26.18 14.46
N ASP A 247 27.55 -27.31 14.03
CA ASP A 247 28.94 -27.41 13.62
C ASP A 247 29.05 -28.12 12.26
N VAL A 248 28.62 -27.42 11.22
CA VAL A 248 28.67 -27.93 9.85
C VAL A 248 29.79 -27.26 9.10
N THR A 249 30.60 -28.09 8.44
CA THR A 249 31.64 -27.64 7.51
C THR A 249 31.24 -28.06 6.10
N TRP A 250 31.19 -27.11 5.19
CA TRP A 250 30.96 -27.34 3.76
C TRP A 250 32.18 -26.89 2.98
N ASP A 251 32.54 -27.65 1.95
CA ASP A 251 33.44 -27.13 0.92
C ASP A 251 32.79 -25.92 0.21
N THR A 252 33.61 -25.07 -0.39
CA THR A 252 33.14 -23.85 -1.07
C THR A 252 32.08 -24.14 -2.14
N ALA A 253 32.16 -25.25 -2.87
CA ALA A 253 31.18 -25.58 -3.91
C ALA A 253 29.80 -25.90 -3.33
N ARG A 254 29.75 -26.68 -2.25
CA ARG A 254 28.51 -26.98 -1.52
C ARG A 254 27.92 -25.73 -0.87
N TYR A 255 28.75 -24.88 -0.27
CA TYR A 255 28.28 -23.60 0.28
C TYR A 255 27.68 -22.72 -0.82
N GLN A 256 28.34 -22.57 -1.97
CA GLN A 256 27.86 -21.75 -3.07
C GLN A 256 26.56 -22.28 -3.68
N ALA A 257 26.40 -23.60 -3.79
CA ALA A 257 25.14 -24.23 -4.21
C ALA A 257 23.99 -23.89 -3.24
N TRP A 258 24.24 -23.98 -1.93
CA TRP A 258 23.26 -23.58 -0.91
C TRP A 258 22.97 -22.08 -0.97
N ASN A 259 23.98 -21.22 -1.01
CA ASN A 259 23.86 -19.76 -1.06
C ASN A 259 23.05 -19.31 -2.28
N THR A 260 23.25 -19.95 -3.44
CA THR A 260 22.48 -19.70 -4.66
C THR A 260 21.00 -20.05 -4.47
N ALA A 261 20.70 -21.23 -3.91
CA ALA A 261 19.33 -21.67 -3.67
C ALA A 261 18.62 -20.79 -2.61
N PHE A 262 19.34 -20.41 -1.57
CA PHE A 262 18.88 -19.54 -0.49
C PHE A 262 18.60 -18.12 -1.01
N SER A 263 19.53 -17.56 -1.79
CA SER A 263 19.35 -16.27 -2.47
C SER A 263 18.20 -16.30 -3.47
N GLY A 264 17.98 -17.42 -4.18
CA GLY A 264 16.81 -17.56 -5.04
C GLY A 264 15.47 -17.46 -4.28
N GLN A 265 15.38 -17.94 -3.03
CA GLN A 265 14.18 -17.71 -2.22
C GLN A 265 14.06 -16.26 -1.75
N LYS A 266 15.18 -15.62 -1.39
CA LYS A 266 15.25 -14.19 -1.08
C LYS A 266 14.74 -13.35 -2.27
N ASP A 267 15.18 -13.63 -3.49
CA ASP A 267 14.75 -12.93 -4.70
C ASP A 267 13.25 -13.13 -4.96
N ASN A 268 12.72 -14.33 -4.69
CA ASN A 268 11.27 -14.56 -4.77
C ASN A 268 10.49 -13.72 -3.73
N ILE A 269 11.04 -13.50 -2.52
CA ILE A 269 10.43 -12.58 -1.54
C ILE A 269 10.45 -11.14 -2.08
N GLN A 270 11.57 -10.72 -2.67
CA GLN A 270 11.69 -9.40 -3.28
C GLN A 270 10.67 -9.19 -4.41
N ASN A 271 10.48 -10.18 -5.28
CA ASN A 271 9.53 -10.11 -6.39
C ASN A 271 8.08 -9.95 -5.91
N ASP A 272 7.69 -10.68 -4.86
CA ASP A 272 6.35 -10.55 -4.26
C ASP A 272 6.13 -9.12 -3.73
N VAL A 273 7.11 -8.58 -2.99
CA VAL A 273 7.04 -7.21 -2.45
C VAL A 273 7.02 -6.17 -3.56
N GLN A 274 7.85 -6.33 -4.59
CA GLN A 274 7.88 -5.43 -5.75
C GLN A 274 6.52 -5.40 -6.46
N THR A 275 5.91 -6.55 -6.70
CA THR A 275 4.57 -6.66 -7.32
C THR A 275 3.52 -5.89 -6.50
N LEU A 276 3.59 -5.98 -5.17
CA LEU A 276 2.68 -5.28 -4.26
C LEU A 276 2.94 -3.77 -4.23
N VAL A 277 4.19 -3.33 -4.34
CA VAL A 277 4.56 -1.92 -4.49
C VAL A 277 4.06 -1.34 -5.81
N GLU A 278 4.15 -2.09 -6.90
CA GLU A 278 3.59 -1.69 -8.21
C GLU A 278 2.06 -1.52 -8.12
N LYS A 279 1.36 -2.47 -7.49
CA LYS A 279 -0.08 -2.37 -7.20
C LYS A 279 -0.43 -1.14 -6.34
N TYR A 280 0.39 -0.84 -5.34
CA TYR A 280 0.22 0.38 -4.54
C TYR A 280 0.39 1.65 -5.36
N SER A 281 1.39 1.72 -6.26
CA SER A 281 1.55 2.86 -7.17
C SER A 281 0.36 3.01 -8.12
N HIS A 282 -0.17 1.89 -8.63
CA HIS A 282 -1.41 1.91 -9.42
C HIS A 282 -2.61 2.43 -8.62
N GLN A 283 -2.73 2.07 -7.34
CA GLN A 283 -3.74 2.63 -6.46
C GLN A 283 -3.57 4.14 -6.27
N ASN A 284 -2.34 4.62 -6.05
CA ASN A 284 -2.09 6.05 -5.91
C ASN A 284 -2.45 6.82 -7.19
N SER A 285 -2.13 6.27 -8.37
CA SER A 285 -2.58 6.82 -9.64
C SER A 285 -4.11 6.85 -9.77
N SER A 286 -4.78 5.79 -9.29
CA SER A 286 -6.25 5.70 -9.29
C SER A 286 -6.87 6.72 -8.34
N PHE A 287 -6.23 6.99 -7.20
CA PHE A 287 -6.60 8.06 -6.28
C PHE A 287 -6.46 9.44 -6.94
N ASP A 288 -5.33 9.74 -7.58
CA ASP A 288 -5.13 11.02 -8.28
C ASP A 288 -6.22 11.27 -9.33
N ASN A 289 -6.58 10.22 -10.07
CA ASN A 289 -7.66 10.28 -11.06
C ASN A 289 -9.04 10.45 -10.42
N LEU A 290 -9.31 9.74 -9.33
CA LEU A 290 -10.54 9.89 -8.55
C LEU A 290 -10.72 11.35 -8.12
N VAL A 291 -9.66 11.94 -7.56
CA VAL A 291 -9.66 13.32 -7.07
C VAL A 291 -9.90 14.29 -8.24
N LYS A 292 -9.22 14.11 -9.38
CA LYS A 292 -9.49 14.90 -10.60
C LYS A 292 -10.94 14.83 -11.08
N VAL A 293 -11.51 13.63 -11.13
CA VAL A 293 -12.89 13.42 -11.58
C VAL A 293 -13.89 14.08 -10.63
N LEU A 294 -13.74 13.83 -9.32
CA LEU A 294 -14.58 14.44 -8.29
C LEU A 294 -14.52 15.97 -8.35
N SER A 295 -13.33 16.56 -8.52
CA SER A 295 -13.16 18.02 -8.71
C SER A 295 -13.91 18.53 -9.95
N GLY A 296 -13.78 17.85 -11.10
CA GLY A 296 -14.49 18.21 -12.33
C GLY A 296 -16.02 18.08 -12.23
N SER A 297 -16.49 17.02 -11.55
CA SER A 297 -17.92 16.80 -11.29
C SER A 297 -18.50 17.90 -10.39
N ILE A 298 -17.82 18.27 -9.31
CA ILE A 298 -18.23 19.36 -8.40
C ILE A 298 -18.29 20.69 -9.15
N SER A 299 -17.26 21.01 -9.95
CA SER A 299 -17.26 22.24 -10.77
C SER A 299 -18.45 22.28 -11.74
N THR A 300 -18.74 21.16 -12.40
CA THR A 300 -19.87 21.07 -13.35
C THR A 300 -21.22 21.26 -12.67
N LEU A 301 -21.42 20.63 -11.50
CA LEU A 301 -22.63 20.80 -10.71
C LEU A 301 -22.81 22.26 -10.28
N MET A 302 -21.73 22.92 -9.86
CA MET A 302 -21.74 24.33 -9.47
C MET A 302 -22.08 25.25 -10.65
N ASP A 303 -21.41 25.08 -11.80
CA ASP A 303 -21.66 25.91 -12.98
C ASP A 303 -23.09 25.78 -13.49
N THR A 304 -23.65 24.56 -13.41
CA THR A 304 -25.04 24.32 -13.78
C THR A 304 -25.99 25.04 -12.82
N ALA A 305 -25.69 25.06 -11.52
CA ALA A 305 -26.52 25.76 -10.54
C ALA A 305 -26.48 27.27 -10.68
N LYS A 306 -25.28 27.85 -10.88
CA LYS A 306 -25.13 29.27 -11.21
C LYS A 306 -25.95 29.65 -12.43
N SER A 307 -25.80 28.89 -13.51
CA SER A 307 -26.54 29.09 -14.76
C SER A 307 -28.06 29.03 -14.58
N TYR A 308 -28.55 28.05 -13.81
CA TYR A 308 -29.98 27.91 -13.53
C TYR A 308 -30.54 29.03 -12.63
N LEU A 309 -29.76 29.46 -11.64
CA LEU A 309 -30.17 30.43 -10.63
C LEU A 309 -29.89 31.89 -11.03
N GLN A 310 -29.25 32.09 -12.18
CA GLN A 310 -28.86 33.40 -12.70
C GLN A 310 -27.94 34.18 -11.73
N ILE A 311 -27.08 33.45 -11.01
CA ILE A 311 -26.07 34.00 -10.09
C ILE A 311 -24.66 33.73 -10.61
#